data_AF-A0A2D6M7P2-F1
#
_entry.id   AF-A0A2D6M7P2-F1
#
_cell.length_a   1.000
_cell.length_b   1.000
_cell.length_c   1.000
_cell.angle_alpha   90.00
_cell.angle_beta   90.00
_cell.angle_gamma   90.00
#
_symmetry.space_group_name_H-M   'P 1'
#
loop_
_entity.id
_entity.type
_entity.pdbx_description
1 polymer ?
#
loop_
_entity_poly.entity_id
_entity_poly.type
_entity_poly.pdbx_seq_one_letter_code
_entity_poly.pdbx_strand_id
1 'polypeptide(L)'
;MYFNKDTQASIEEYQNEDDSKKREVVYKEKILPAFDQLAESLIFVYGFNSPYDGFHALKSDCVTFLYETIHKWDPARGTKAFSYFNVVAKNWLIIRCRNAKKEDRRHVSMSDLTTMSSRDKHTVANSSVAPSPQEIMELGELRDNIVRVIDEIDKRITKENEKICVQAIRTVFQNIDNLDFLNKRAIYVYVREISGLTSKQLSVAMSKIRKHYKDIVHDSRIVDLL
;
A
#
# COMPACT_ATOMS: atom_id res chain seq x y z
N MET A 1 28.26 -22.62 -8.89
CA MET A 1 27.67 -22.09 -7.65
C MET A 1 28.32 -20.75 -7.38
N TYR A 2 27.54 -19.71 -7.12
CA TYR A 2 27.99 -18.32 -7.00
C TYR A 2 28.27 -17.92 -5.54
N PHE A 3 27.81 -18.76 -4.60
CA PHE A 3 27.94 -18.61 -3.17
C PHE A 3 28.54 -19.91 -2.64
N ASN A 4 29.84 -19.88 -2.35
CA ASN A 4 30.58 -21.07 -1.92
C ASN A 4 30.81 -21.00 -0.40
N LYS A 5 31.34 -22.09 0.19
CA LYS A 5 31.79 -22.06 1.59
C LYS A 5 32.81 -20.93 1.83
N ASP A 6 33.59 -20.60 0.81
CA ASP A 6 34.59 -19.53 0.84
C ASP A 6 33.95 -18.14 1.01
N THR A 7 32.77 -17.91 0.41
CA THR A 7 32.03 -16.65 0.56
C THR A 7 31.51 -16.49 1.98
N GLN A 8 31.04 -17.58 2.60
CA GLN A 8 30.60 -17.54 4.00
C GLN A 8 31.78 -17.20 4.93
N ALA A 9 32.93 -17.87 4.75
CA ALA A 9 34.13 -17.56 5.51
C ALA A 9 34.59 -16.10 5.30
N SER A 10 34.47 -15.59 4.08
CA SER A 10 34.79 -14.18 3.76
C SER A 10 33.85 -13.18 4.43
N ILE A 11 32.58 -13.54 4.62
CA ILE A 11 31.61 -12.72 5.36
C ILE A 11 31.95 -12.72 6.86
N GLU A 12 32.34 -13.87 7.41
CA GLU A 12 32.82 -13.97 8.79
C GLU A 12 34.13 -13.18 8.99
N GLU A 13 35.07 -13.24 8.04
CA GLU A 13 36.30 -12.43 8.00
C GLU A 13 35.96 -10.93 7.96
N TYR A 14 35.03 -10.52 7.10
CA TYR A 14 34.58 -9.13 6.98
C TYR A 14 33.95 -8.57 8.26
N GLN A 15 33.22 -9.40 9.01
CA GLN A 15 32.58 -8.96 10.26
C GLN A 15 33.54 -8.88 11.44
N ASN A 16 34.60 -9.70 11.45
CA ASN A 16 35.59 -9.73 12.53
C ASN A 16 36.79 -8.80 12.30
N GLU A 17 36.91 -8.18 11.11
CA GLU A 17 38.00 -7.25 10.79
C GLU A 17 37.69 -5.83 11.29
N ASP A 18 38.59 -5.30 12.13
CA ASP A 18 38.49 -3.95 12.70
C ASP A 18 39.02 -2.86 11.75
N ASP A 19 39.97 -3.21 10.87
CA ASP A 19 40.54 -2.26 9.91
C ASP A 19 39.60 -2.05 8.71
N SER A 20 39.06 -0.83 8.62
CA SER A 20 38.15 -0.45 7.54
C SER A 20 38.74 -0.63 6.14
N LYS A 21 40.06 -0.47 5.95
CA LYS A 21 40.70 -0.63 4.64
C LYS A 21 40.76 -2.09 4.22
N LYS A 22 41.15 -2.98 5.14
CA LYS A 22 41.18 -4.43 4.89
C LYS A 22 39.78 -4.98 4.65
N ARG A 23 38.81 -4.52 5.45
CA ARG A 23 37.40 -4.86 5.29
C ARG A 23 36.85 -4.48 3.90
N GLU A 24 37.24 -3.32 3.38
CA GLU A 24 36.85 -2.90 2.03
C GLU A 24 37.43 -3.81 0.94
N VAL A 25 38.69 -4.23 1.08
CA VAL A 25 39.35 -5.17 0.15
C VAL A 25 38.64 -6.53 0.17
N VAL A 26 38.39 -7.09 1.36
CA VAL A 26 37.67 -8.37 1.52
C VAL A 26 36.29 -8.30 0.87
N TYR A 27 35.57 -7.19 1.05
CA TYR A 27 34.27 -7.02 0.42
C TYR A 27 34.36 -6.98 -1.10
N LYS A 28 35.21 -6.11 -1.66
CA LYS A 28 35.33 -5.89 -3.11
C LYS A 28 35.77 -7.15 -3.85
N GLU A 29 36.72 -7.88 -3.29
CA GLU A 29 37.31 -9.03 -3.97
C GLU A 29 36.52 -10.33 -3.76
N LYS A 30 36.01 -10.58 -2.54
CA LYS A 30 35.44 -11.89 -2.17
C LYS A 30 33.93 -11.90 -2.05
N ILE A 31 33.30 -10.80 -1.61
CA ILE A 31 31.85 -10.78 -1.29
C ILE A 31 31.04 -10.17 -2.43
N LEU A 32 31.49 -9.03 -2.97
CA LEU A 32 30.79 -8.28 -4.01
C LEU A 32 30.47 -9.13 -5.26
N PRO A 33 31.40 -9.94 -5.81
CA PRO A 33 31.08 -10.77 -6.98
C PRO A 33 29.95 -11.78 -6.70
N ALA A 34 29.91 -12.35 -5.49
CA ALA A 34 28.88 -13.30 -5.09
C ALA A 34 27.51 -12.61 -4.91
N PHE A 35 27.49 -11.40 -4.36
CA PHE A 35 26.27 -10.60 -4.22
C PHE A 35 25.74 -10.11 -5.57
N ASP A 36 26.62 -9.64 -6.46
CA ASP A 36 26.23 -9.18 -7.79
C ASP A 36 25.55 -10.29 -8.58
N GLN A 37 26.15 -11.49 -8.58
CA GLN A 37 25.62 -12.65 -9.27
C GLN A 37 24.34 -13.21 -8.61
N LEU A 38 24.22 -13.13 -7.28
CA LEU A 38 22.99 -13.46 -6.55
C LEU A 38 21.84 -12.54 -6.96
N ALA A 39 22.06 -11.22 -6.96
CA ALA A 39 21.06 -10.24 -7.33
C ALA A 39 20.63 -10.41 -8.79
N GLU A 40 21.59 -10.59 -9.70
CA GLU A 40 21.34 -10.86 -11.11
C GLU A 40 20.49 -12.13 -11.32
N SER A 41 20.88 -13.24 -10.68
CA SER A 41 20.14 -14.50 -10.77
C SER A 41 18.70 -14.35 -10.26
N LEU A 42 18.50 -13.67 -9.14
CA LEU A 42 17.17 -13.42 -8.60
C LEU A 42 16.30 -12.56 -9.52
N ILE A 43 16.88 -11.52 -10.12
CA ILE A 43 16.15 -10.64 -11.05
C ILE A 43 15.69 -11.44 -12.28
N PHE A 44 16.58 -12.25 -12.88
CA PHE A 44 16.23 -13.03 -14.06
C PHE A 44 15.27 -14.18 -13.77
N VAL A 45 15.49 -14.96 -12.71
CA VAL A 45 14.67 -16.14 -12.38
C VAL A 45 13.23 -15.74 -12.03
N TYR A 46 13.05 -14.64 -11.30
CA TYR A 46 11.72 -14.19 -10.89
C TYR A 46 11.12 -13.12 -11.82
N GLY A 47 11.85 -12.69 -12.85
CA GLY A 47 11.39 -11.68 -13.80
C GLY A 47 11.08 -10.33 -13.14
N PHE A 48 11.89 -9.92 -12.16
CA PHE A 48 11.66 -8.64 -11.49
C PHE A 48 11.92 -7.48 -12.47
N ASN A 49 10.89 -6.65 -12.67
CA ASN A 49 10.98 -5.42 -13.42
C ASN A 49 10.43 -4.23 -12.62
N SER A 50 11.10 -3.09 -12.74
CA SER A 50 10.63 -1.81 -12.23
C SER A 50 10.18 -0.96 -13.43
N PRO A 51 9.06 -0.21 -13.35
CA PRO A 51 8.65 0.72 -14.40
C PRO A 51 9.68 1.82 -14.67
N TYR A 52 10.42 2.22 -13.63
CA TYR A 52 11.34 3.37 -13.65
C TYR A 52 12.80 2.97 -13.66
N ASP A 53 13.15 1.85 -13.02
CA ASP A 53 14.54 1.44 -12.84
C ASP A 53 14.92 0.41 -13.92
N GLY A 54 15.97 0.71 -14.67
CA GLY A 54 16.61 -0.28 -15.54
C GLY A 54 17.19 -1.44 -14.74
N PHE A 55 17.40 -2.58 -15.41
CA PHE A 55 17.98 -3.79 -14.81
C PHE A 55 19.25 -3.50 -13.98
N HIS A 56 20.17 -2.71 -14.54
CA HIS A 56 21.44 -2.39 -13.86
C HIS A 56 21.23 -1.60 -12.57
N ALA A 57 20.29 -0.66 -12.55
CA ALA A 57 19.98 0.13 -11.36
C ALA A 57 19.39 -0.77 -10.26
N LEU A 58 18.40 -1.60 -10.62
CA LEU A 58 17.78 -2.52 -9.66
C LEU A 58 18.78 -3.52 -9.08
N LYS A 59 19.73 -4.01 -9.90
CA LYS A 59 20.81 -4.87 -9.45
C LYS A 59 21.73 -4.14 -8.47
N SER A 60 22.20 -2.95 -8.84
CA SER A 60 23.09 -2.14 -8.01
C SER A 60 22.47 -1.81 -6.65
N ASP A 61 21.20 -1.41 -6.63
CA ASP A 61 20.48 -1.09 -5.39
C ASP A 61 20.34 -2.32 -4.48
N CYS A 62 20.05 -3.49 -5.06
CA CYS A 62 19.96 -4.74 -4.32
C CYS A 62 21.32 -5.12 -3.69
N VAL A 63 22.42 -4.95 -4.43
CA VAL A 63 23.77 -5.21 -3.94
C VAL A 63 24.16 -4.25 -2.81
N THR A 64 23.85 -2.95 -2.96
CA THR A 64 24.05 -1.95 -1.89
C THR A 64 23.26 -2.31 -0.63
N PHE A 65 21.99 -2.70 -0.78
CA PHE A 65 21.18 -3.17 0.35
C PHE A 65 21.78 -4.41 1.03
N LEU A 66 22.31 -5.35 0.25
CA LEU A 66 22.98 -6.53 0.80
C LEU A 66 24.23 -6.14 1.58
N TYR A 67 25.05 -5.21 1.06
CA TYR A 67 26.19 -4.63 1.78
C TYR A 67 25.79 -4.03 3.12
N GLU A 68 24.78 -3.17 3.13
CA GLU A 68 24.27 -2.53 4.35
C GLU A 68 23.76 -3.53 5.38
N THR A 69 23.31 -4.71 4.95
CA THR A 69 22.72 -5.73 5.81
C THR A 69 23.67 -6.86 6.17
N ILE A 70 24.94 -6.84 5.70
CA ILE A 70 25.94 -7.88 6.00
C ILE A 70 26.05 -8.12 7.51
N HIS A 71 26.15 -7.05 8.29
CA HIS A 71 26.34 -7.11 9.75
C HIS A 71 25.15 -7.70 10.52
N LYS A 72 23.99 -7.88 9.87
CA LYS A 72 22.79 -8.44 10.51
C LYS A 72 22.75 -9.97 10.48
N TRP A 73 23.59 -10.59 9.66
CA TRP A 73 23.73 -12.03 9.60
C TRP A 73 24.70 -12.50 10.67
N ASP A 74 24.32 -13.55 11.40
CA ASP A 74 25.12 -14.14 12.47
C ASP A 74 25.25 -15.65 12.24
N PRO A 75 26.47 -16.19 12.14
CA PRO A 75 26.71 -17.63 11.97
C PRO A 75 26.24 -18.46 13.17
N ALA A 76 26.21 -17.91 14.39
CA ALA A 76 25.80 -18.63 15.61
C ALA A 76 24.31 -19.02 15.59
N ARG A 77 23.49 -18.35 14.75
CA ARG A 77 22.08 -18.69 14.54
C ARG A 77 21.85 -19.96 13.72
N GLY A 78 22.92 -20.60 13.22
CA GLY A 78 22.86 -21.86 12.49
C GLY A 78 22.34 -21.74 11.05
N THR A 79 22.11 -20.53 10.55
CA THR A 79 21.65 -20.29 9.17
C THR A 79 22.83 -20.03 8.24
N LYS A 80 22.95 -20.82 7.17
CA LYS A 80 23.95 -20.59 6.11
C LYS A 80 23.78 -19.20 5.49
N ALA A 81 24.88 -18.48 5.26
CA ALA A 81 24.87 -17.14 4.69
C ALA A 81 24.08 -17.06 3.39
N PHE A 82 24.31 -17.99 2.46
CA PHE A 82 23.57 -18.06 1.20
C PHE A 82 22.05 -18.09 1.41
N SER A 83 21.55 -18.98 2.28
CA SER A 83 20.12 -19.12 2.54
C SER A 83 19.52 -17.84 3.13
N TYR A 84 20.25 -17.18 4.04
CA TYR A 84 19.83 -15.93 4.64
C TYR A 84 19.74 -14.80 3.60
N PHE A 85 20.84 -14.52 2.90
CA PHE A 85 20.90 -13.41 1.95
C PHE A 85 20.00 -13.64 0.73
N ASN A 86 19.78 -14.89 0.32
CA ASN A 86 18.83 -15.21 -0.75
C ASN A 86 17.38 -14.85 -0.38
N VAL A 87 16.95 -15.17 0.85
CA VAL A 87 15.61 -14.79 1.34
C VAL A 87 15.48 -13.28 1.50
N VAL A 88 16.50 -12.64 2.06
CA VAL A 88 16.52 -11.20 2.32
C VAL A 88 16.53 -10.40 1.00
N ALA A 89 17.40 -10.74 0.05
CA ALA A 89 17.46 -10.12 -1.28
C ALA A 89 16.13 -10.25 -2.03
N LYS A 90 15.56 -11.47 -2.06
CA LYS A 90 14.28 -11.71 -2.73
C LYS A 90 13.15 -10.88 -2.12
N ASN A 91 13.05 -10.83 -0.79
CA ASN A 91 12.02 -10.04 -0.11
C ASN A 91 12.17 -8.55 -0.39
N TRP A 92 13.42 -8.05 -0.41
CA TRP A 92 13.71 -6.67 -0.76
C TRP A 92 13.27 -6.35 -2.20
N LEU A 93 13.65 -7.18 -3.19
CA LEU A 93 13.25 -7.03 -4.58
C LEU A 93 11.72 -7.02 -4.76
N ILE A 94 11.01 -7.91 -4.06
CA ILE A 94 9.54 -7.94 -4.07
C ILE A 94 8.94 -6.62 -3.58
N ILE A 95 9.44 -6.10 -2.46
CA ILE A 95 8.93 -4.85 -1.87
C ILE A 95 9.26 -3.67 -2.77
N ARG A 96 10.50 -3.58 -3.27
CA ARG A 96 10.94 -2.52 -4.20
C ARG A 96 10.09 -2.47 -5.45
N CYS A 97 9.91 -3.60 -6.14
CA CYS A 97 9.08 -3.67 -7.35
C CYS A 97 7.59 -3.37 -7.07
N ARG A 98 7.06 -3.79 -5.91
CA ARG A 98 5.67 -3.45 -5.52
C ARG A 98 5.50 -1.96 -5.24
N ASN A 99 6.48 -1.33 -4.60
CA ASN A 99 6.46 0.11 -4.34
C ASN A 99 6.55 0.90 -5.64
N ALA A 100 7.47 0.55 -6.54
CA ALA A 100 7.61 1.20 -7.84
C ALA A 100 6.32 1.10 -8.67
N LYS A 101 5.69 -0.08 -8.75
CA LYS A 101 4.37 -0.26 -9.40
C LYS A 101 3.25 0.53 -8.73
N LYS A 102 3.33 0.72 -7.42
CA LYS A 102 2.33 1.49 -6.66
C LYS A 102 2.49 2.99 -6.90
N GLU A 103 3.72 3.48 -7.00
CA GLU A 103 4.03 4.87 -7.36
C GLU A 103 3.61 5.16 -8.79
N ASP A 104 3.91 4.25 -9.72
CA ASP A 104 3.46 4.33 -11.11
C ASP A 104 1.95 4.43 -11.28
N ARG A 105 1.20 3.72 -10.44
CA ARG A 105 -0.26 3.83 -10.43
C ARG A 105 -0.81 5.10 -9.76
N ARG A 106 0.00 5.82 -8.99
CA ARG A 106 -0.40 7.01 -8.23
C ARG A 106 -0.03 8.30 -8.94
N HIS A 107 1.03 8.26 -9.72
CA HIS A 107 1.57 9.40 -10.43
C HIS A 107 1.30 9.24 -11.92
N VAL A 108 0.90 10.34 -12.54
CA VAL A 108 0.72 10.41 -13.99
C VAL A 108 1.70 11.46 -14.49
N SER A 109 2.49 11.11 -15.49
CA SER A 109 3.42 12.06 -16.10
C SER A 109 2.65 13.10 -16.90
N MET A 110 2.78 14.39 -16.58
CA MET A 110 2.14 15.46 -17.36
C MET A 110 2.77 15.66 -18.74
N SER A 111 4.04 15.28 -18.91
CA SER A 111 4.75 15.40 -20.19
C SER A 111 4.42 14.25 -21.16
N ASP A 112 3.93 13.12 -20.65
CA ASP A 112 3.57 11.97 -21.47
C ASP A 112 2.06 11.71 -21.42
N LEU A 113 1.35 12.35 -22.34
CA LEU A 113 -0.09 12.19 -22.53
C LEU A 113 -0.46 10.80 -23.08
N THR A 114 0.49 10.00 -23.58
CA THR A 114 0.17 8.72 -24.22
C THR A 114 -0.12 7.62 -23.19
N THR A 115 0.54 7.68 -22.03
CA THR A 115 0.38 6.75 -20.91
C THR A 115 -0.81 7.08 -20.00
N MET A 116 -1.42 8.27 -20.15
CA MET A 116 -2.60 8.68 -19.41
C MET A 116 -3.85 7.89 -19.79
N SER A 117 -4.65 7.50 -18.78
CA SER A 117 -6.00 6.99 -19.01
C SER A 117 -6.89 8.09 -19.61
N SER A 118 -7.94 7.70 -20.36
CA SER A 118 -8.94 8.65 -20.87
C SER A 118 -9.56 9.52 -19.76
N ARG A 119 -9.72 8.95 -18.56
CA ARG A 119 -10.19 9.69 -17.37
C ARG A 119 -9.20 10.76 -16.93
N ASP A 120 -7.90 10.45 -16.94
CA ASP A 120 -6.86 11.38 -16.50
C ASP A 120 -6.76 12.55 -17.48
N LYS A 121 -6.82 12.25 -18.79
CA LYS A 121 -6.88 13.28 -19.86
C LYS A 121 -8.04 14.24 -19.68
N HIS A 122 -9.24 13.70 -19.42
CA HIS A 122 -10.43 14.50 -19.18
C HIS A 122 -10.31 15.37 -17.92
N THR A 123 -9.74 14.81 -16.85
CA THR A 123 -9.52 15.53 -15.59
C THR A 123 -8.51 16.66 -15.76
N VAL A 124 -7.41 16.44 -16.49
CA VAL A 124 -6.41 17.48 -16.78
C VAL A 124 -7.02 18.58 -17.65
N ALA A 125 -7.74 18.22 -18.72
CA ALA A 125 -8.38 19.18 -19.61
C ALA A 125 -9.40 20.08 -18.88
N ASN A 126 -10.16 19.50 -17.94
CA ASN A 126 -11.20 20.22 -17.21
C ASN A 126 -10.73 20.78 -15.86
N SER A 127 -9.45 20.62 -15.50
CA SER A 127 -8.90 21.06 -14.21
C SER A 127 -9.02 22.57 -13.96
N SER A 128 -9.09 23.36 -15.03
CA SER A 128 -9.21 24.83 -14.99
C SER A 128 -10.61 25.34 -15.36
N VAL A 129 -11.56 24.43 -15.59
CA VAL A 129 -12.94 24.78 -15.94
C VAL A 129 -13.75 24.80 -14.65
N ALA A 130 -14.42 25.92 -14.36
CA ALA A 130 -15.35 25.98 -13.25
C ALA A 130 -16.47 24.96 -13.47
N PRO A 131 -16.87 24.17 -12.45
CA PRO A 131 -17.94 23.20 -12.59
C PRO A 131 -19.21 23.91 -13.05
N SER A 132 -19.91 23.29 -13.99
CA SER A 132 -21.19 23.78 -14.45
C SER A 132 -22.21 23.82 -13.31
N PRO A 133 -23.24 24.68 -13.38
CA PRO A 133 -24.32 24.68 -12.40
C PRO A 133 -24.98 23.30 -12.23
N GLN A 134 -25.02 22.50 -13.30
CA GLN A 134 -25.53 21.13 -13.29
C GLN A 134 -24.68 20.21 -12.42
N GLU A 135 -23.36 20.23 -12.58
CA GLU A 135 -22.43 19.41 -11.78
C GLU A 135 -22.45 19.79 -10.30
N ILE A 136 -22.60 21.09 -9.98
CA ILE A 136 -22.76 21.55 -8.59
C ILE A 136 -24.05 20.99 -8.00
N MET A 137 -25.14 20.99 -8.77
CA MET A 137 -26.43 20.45 -8.35
C MET A 137 -26.36 18.93 -8.13
N GLU A 138 -25.75 18.19 -9.06
CA GLU A 138 -25.55 16.73 -8.95
C GLU A 138 -24.73 16.33 -7.70
N LEU A 139 -23.70 17.11 -7.35
CA LEU A 139 -22.93 16.89 -6.13
C LEU A 139 -23.75 17.15 -4.86
N GLY A 140 -24.61 18.17 -4.87
CA GLY A 140 -25.56 18.43 -3.80
C GLY A 140 -26.57 17.30 -3.63
N GLU A 141 -27.15 16.83 -4.73
CA GLU A 141 -28.08 15.70 -4.75
C GLU A 141 -27.44 14.41 -4.21
N LEU A 142 -26.17 14.15 -4.55
CA LEU A 142 -25.45 12.98 -4.02
C LEU A 142 -25.37 12.99 -2.49
N ARG A 143 -25.08 14.16 -1.89
CA ARG A 143 -24.99 14.31 -0.42
C ARG A 143 -26.35 14.06 0.21
N ASP A 144 -27.41 14.64 -0.35
CA ASP A 144 -28.77 14.48 0.15
C ASP A 144 -29.25 13.02 0.05
N ASN A 145 -28.94 12.35 -1.07
CA ASN A 145 -29.25 10.94 -1.28
C ASN A 145 -28.55 10.04 -0.24
N ILE A 146 -27.29 10.33 0.09
CA ILE A 146 -26.56 9.58 1.13
C ILE A 146 -27.24 9.75 2.50
N VAL A 147 -27.64 10.98 2.87
CA VAL A 147 -28.32 11.25 4.14
C VAL A 147 -29.67 10.52 4.19
N ARG A 148 -30.44 10.56 3.10
CA ARG A 148 -31.71 9.86 2.96
C ARG A 148 -31.58 8.34 3.13
N VAL A 149 -30.55 7.74 2.53
CA VAL A 149 -30.25 6.32 2.71
C VAL A 149 -29.90 6.01 4.17
N ILE A 150 -29.12 6.86 4.84
CA ILE A 150 -28.80 6.70 6.26
C ILE A 150 -30.06 6.76 7.13
N ASP A 151 -30.96 7.71 6.88
CA ASP A 151 -32.22 7.85 7.60
C ASP A 151 -33.14 6.64 7.38
N GLU A 152 -33.19 6.09 6.16
CA GLU A 152 -33.96 4.88 5.86
C GLU A 152 -33.36 3.62 6.52
N ILE A 153 -32.04 3.54 6.63
CA ILE A 153 -31.37 2.49 7.40
C ILE A 153 -31.72 2.61 8.89
N ASP A 154 -31.71 3.82 9.45
CA ASP A 154 -32.02 4.06 10.87
C ASP A 154 -33.44 3.58 11.24
N LYS A 155 -34.42 3.78 10.35
CA LYS A 155 -35.80 3.29 10.52
C LYS A 155 -35.91 1.76 10.55
N ARG A 156 -35.04 1.04 9.85
CA ARG A 156 -35.08 -0.43 9.74
C ARG A 156 -34.38 -1.14 10.90
N ILE A 157 -33.66 -0.39 11.72
CA ILE A 157 -32.81 -0.92 12.77
C ILE A 157 -33.48 -0.79 14.14
N THR A 158 -33.47 -1.89 14.90
CA THR A 158 -34.08 -1.93 16.23
C THR A 158 -33.07 -2.05 17.36
N LYS A 159 -31.85 -2.53 17.09
CA LYS A 159 -30.85 -2.77 18.13
C LYS A 159 -30.06 -1.51 18.47
N GLU A 160 -29.80 -1.34 19.76
CA GLU A 160 -29.09 -0.16 20.28
C GLU A 160 -27.69 0.01 19.68
N ASN A 161 -26.88 -1.05 19.65
CA ASN A 161 -25.53 -0.99 19.06
C ASN A 161 -25.55 -0.63 17.56
N GLU A 162 -26.61 -1.02 16.84
CA GLU A 162 -26.76 -0.71 15.42
C GLU A 162 -27.17 0.76 15.25
N LYS A 163 -28.08 1.27 16.09
CA LYS A 163 -28.44 2.71 16.13
C LYS A 163 -27.24 3.59 16.43
N ILE A 164 -26.49 3.28 17.49
CA ILE A 164 -25.27 4.04 17.86
C ILE A 164 -24.26 4.04 16.69
N CYS A 165 -24.10 2.91 16.00
CA CYS A 165 -23.23 2.82 14.84
C CYS A 165 -23.72 3.68 13.66
N VAL A 166 -25.03 3.70 13.38
CA VAL A 166 -25.61 4.53 12.30
C VAL A 166 -25.48 6.00 12.61
N GLN A 167 -25.74 6.41 13.86
CA GLN A 167 -25.56 7.80 14.28
C GLN A 167 -24.09 8.23 14.15
N ALA A 168 -23.14 7.37 14.51
CA ALA A 168 -21.72 7.65 14.30
C ALA A 168 -21.37 7.80 12.81
N ILE A 169 -21.93 6.96 11.93
CA ILE A 169 -21.76 7.10 10.47
C ILE A 169 -22.35 8.44 9.99
N ARG A 170 -23.55 8.81 10.45
CA ARG A 170 -24.19 10.10 10.13
C ARG A 170 -23.30 11.27 10.51
N THR A 171 -22.76 11.27 11.73
CA THR A 171 -21.86 12.32 12.22
C THR A 171 -20.60 12.45 11.36
N VAL A 172 -20.01 11.33 10.93
CA VAL A 172 -18.86 11.35 10.01
C VAL A 172 -19.21 12.00 8.67
N PHE A 173 -20.36 11.65 8.09
CA PHE A 173 -20.80 12.24 6.81
C PHE A 173 -21.16 13.73 6.93
N GLN A 174 -21.76 14.15 8.03
CA GLN A 174 -22.09 15.57 8.26
C GLN A 174 -20.86 16.46 8.40
N ASN A 175 -19.77 15.92 8.94
CA ASN A 175 -18.52 16.64 9.16
C ASN A 175 -17.44 16.30 8.13
N ILE A 176 -17.79 15.65 7.01
CA ILE A 176 -16.82 15.12 6.04
C ILE A 176 -15.90 16.20 5.47
N ASP A 177 -16.41 17.41 5.30
CA ASP A 177 -15.69 18.58 4.78
C ASP A 177 -14.58 19.06 5.74
N ASN A 178 -14.67 18.69 7.03
CA ASN A 178 -13.71 19.04 8.09
C ASN A 178 -12.74 17.90 8.43
N LEU A 179 -12.75 16.79 7.67
CA LEU A 179 -11.90 15.63 7.95
C LEU A 179 -10.64 15.63 7.08
N ASP A 180 -9.47 15.69 7.72
CA ASP A 180 -8.18 15.64 7.04
C ASP A 180 -7.87 14.27 6.39
N PHE A 181 -8.41 13.17 6.94
CA PHE A 181 -8.09 11.81 6.50
C PHE A 181 -9.33 10.99 6.12
N LEU A 182 -9.58 10.85 4.82
CA LEU A 182 -10.70 10.07 4.28
C LEU A 182 -10.32 8.63 3.87
N ASN A 183 -9.18 8.13 4.32
CA ASN A 183 -8.80 6.75 4.02
C ASN A 183 -9.65 5.74 4.82
N LYS A 184 -9.84 4.53 4.28
CA LYS A 184 -10.70 3.48 4.87
C LYS A 184 -10.38 3.17 6.34
N ARG A 185 -9.11 3.25 6.75
CA ARG A 185 -8.70 3.00 8.14
C ARG A 185 -9.10 4.16 9.05
N ALA A 186 -8.88 5.40 8.61
CA ALA A 186 -9.27 6.60 9.34
C ALA A 186 -10.78 6.66 9.56
N ILE A 187 -11.58 6.41 8.50
CA ILE A 187 -13.05 6.37 8.61
C ILE A 187 -13.51 5.34 9.65
N TYR A 188 -12.90 4.15 9.64
CA TYR A 188 -13.21 3.12 10.64
C TYR A 188 -12.89 3.57 12.07
N VAL A 189 -11.76 4.26 12.26
CA VAL A 189 -11.39 4.83 13.56
C VAL A 189 -12.39 5.90 13.98
N TYR A 190 -12.76 6.84 13.10
CA TYR A 190 -13.75 7.88 13.42
C TYR A 190 -15.07 7.29 13.88
N VAL A 191 -15.63 6.33 13.13
CA VAL A 191 -16.89 5.69 13.52
C VAL A 191 -16.75 4.96 14.86
N ARG A 192 -15.61 4.30 15.11
CA ARG A 192 -15.34 3.62 16.38
C ARG A 192 -15.27 4.59 17.56
N GLU A 193 -14.51 5.67 17.43
CA GLU A 193 -14.33 6.67 18.50
C GLU A 193 -15.64 7.41 18.79
N ILE A 194 -16.39 7.79 17.74
CA ILE A 194 -17.69 8.46 17.89
C ILE A 194 -18.74 7.53 18.53
N SER A 195 -18.76 6.25 18.14
CA SER A 195 -19.75 5.28 18.65
C SER A 195 -19.40 4.72 20.02
N GLY A 196 -18.14 4.78 20.46
CA GLY A 196 -17.67 4.11 21.68
C GLY A 196 -17.75 2.58 21.65
N LEU A 197 -18.07 1.98 20.49
CA LEU A 197 -18.25 0.54 20.36
C LEU A 197 -16.91 -0.20 20.32
N THR A 198 -16.88 -1.40 20.89
CA THR A 198 -15.73 -2.29 20.72
C THR A 198 -15.61 -2.75 19.26
N SER A 199 -14.41 -3.11 18.80
CA SER A 199 -14.19 -3.56 17.42
C SER A 199 -15.08 -4.73 17.02
N LYS A 200 -15.41 -5.63 17.98
CA LYS A 200 -16.31 -6.76 17.77
C LYS A 200 -17.76 -6.31 17.57
N GLN A 201 -18.26 -5.42 18.43
CA GLN A 201 -19.62 -4.88 18.32
C GLN A 201 -19.79 -4.08 17.03
N LEU A 202 -18.80 -3.24 16.70
CA LEU A 202 -18.79 -2.43 15.49
C LEU A 202 -18.82 -3.30 14.23
N SER A 203 -18.02 -4.37 14.18
CA SER A 203 -18.00 -5.31 13.05
C SER A 203 -19.37 -5.98 12.81
N VAL A 204 -20.04 -6.39 13.89
CA VAL A 204 -21.39 -6.99 13.83
C VAL A 204 -22.42 -5.96 13.35
N ALA A 205 -22.42 -4.75 13.92
CA ALA A 205 -23.33 -3.68 13.54
C ALA A 205 -23.15 -3.26 12.08
N MET A 206 -21.92 -3.01 11.63
CA MET A 206 -21.61 -2.64 10.25
C MET A 206 -22.01 -3.73 9.25
N SER A 207 -21.92 -5.01 9.62
CA SER A 207 -22.35 -6.11 8.76
C SER A 207 -23.86 -6.10 8.51
N LYS A 208 -24.65 -5.73 9.52
CA LYS A 208 -26.11 -5.58 9.41
C LYS A 208 -26.51 -4.33 8.66
N ILE A 209 -25.88 -3.19 8.96
CA ILE A 209 -26.05 -1.93 8.22
C ILE A 209 -25.76 -2.12 6.73
N ARG A 210 -24.67 -2.82 6.40
CA ARG A 210 -24.33 -3.15 5.01
C ARG A 210 -25.42 -3.95 4.30
N LYS A 211 -26.11 -4.85 5.00
CA LYS A 211 -27.24 -5.60 4.44
C LYS A 211 -28.40 -4.66 4.11
N HIS A 212 -28.81 -3.83 5.06
CA HIS A 212 -29.87 -2.83 4.82
C HIS A 212 -29.53 -1.87 3.68
N TYR A 213 -28.29 -1.38 3.61
CA TYR A 213 -27.81 -0.55 2.51
C TYR A 213 -27.96 -1.26 1.15
N LYS A 214 -27.53 -2.52 1.05
CA LYS A 214 -27.66 -3.29 -0.19
C LYS A 214 -29.13 -3.45 -0.60
N ASP A 215 -30.00 -3.76 0.35
CA ASP A 215 -31.43 -3.95 0.10
C ASP A 215 -32.09 -2.64 -0.38
N ILE A 216 -31.69 -1.49 0.17
CA ILE A 216 -32.19 -0.16 -0.24
C ILE A 216 -31.71 0.20 -1.64
N VAL A 217 -30.40 0.04 -1.92
CA VAL A 217 -29.81 0.45 -3.21
C VAL A 217 -30.20 -0.47 -4.36
N HIS A 218 -30.53 -1.74 -4.11
CA HIS A 218 -30.98 -2.67 -5.15
C HIS A 218 -32.49 -2.65 -5.40
N ASP A 219 -33.29 -2.03 -4.52
CA ASP A 219 -34.72 -1.86 -4.75
C ASP A 219 -34.98 -0.49 -5.41
N SER A 220 -35.12 -0.51 -6.74
CA SER A 220 -35.36 0.69 -7.55
C SER A 220 -36.51 1.54 -7.03
N ARG A 221 -37.55 0.92 -6.45
CA ARG A 221 -38.71 1.64 -5.90
C ARG A 221 -38.38 2.48 -4.68
N ILE A 222 -37.35 2.09 -3.92
CA ILE A 222 -36.88 2.86 -2.76
C ILE A 222 -35.93 3.95 -3.23
N VAL A 223 -35.06 3.65 -4.21
CA VAL A 223 -34.14 4.65 -4.79
C VAL A 223 -34.91 5.77 -5.51
N ASP A 224 -36.00 5.46 -6.20
CA ASP A 224 -36.85 6.45 -6.90
C ASP A 224 -37.73 7.29 -5.96
N LEU A 225 -37.88 6.89 -4.69
CA LEU A 225 -38.59 7.61 -3.62
C LEU A 225 -37.64 8.42 -2.72
N LEU A 226 -36.33 8.16 -2.82
CA LEU A 226 -35.26 8.88 -2.12
C LEU A 226 -34.63 9.91 -3.05
#